data_AF-A0A448IV14-F1
#
_entry.id   AF-A0A448IV14-F1
#
_cell.length_a   1.000
_cell.length_b   1.000
_cell.length_c   1.000
_cell.angle_alpha   90.00
_cell.angle_beta   90.00
_cell.angle_gamma   90.00
#
_symmetry.space_group_name_H-M   'P 1'
#
loop_
_entity.id
_entity.type
_entity.pdbx_description
1 polymer ?
#
loop_
_entity_poly.entity_id
_entity_poly.type
_entity_poly.pdbx_seq_one_letter_code
_entity_poly.pdbx_strand_id
1 'polypeptide(L)'
;MSTDTPAANLPPELERVHMVGIGGAGMSGIARILLDRGGQVSGSDAKDSRGVVALRARGADIRIGHDPSALDMLPGGPTAVVTTYAAIPKTNPELVEARTRGIPVILRPAVLAKLMTGYTTLMVTGTHGKTTTTSMLVVALQHSGFDPSFAIGGDLAAAGTNAHHGSGSAFVAEADESDGSLLEYSPDVVVVTNIEADHLDFFGTVEAYTAVFDQFVERIRPAGALVVCDDDPGARALGDRSAELGVRVLRYGSSGELDARLDAWTQQGTGATAEITLRGEVTPRTMRLAVPGRHMALNALGALLAAREAGADLDTVLDGLAGFEGARRRFELVGTARGVRVFDDYAHHPTEVRVNLAALRAVTDQAGTGRVIVVFQPHLYSRTETFAVEFGEALSAADEVFVLDVFAAREQPIAGVSGATVADAVSVPVTYVPDFSAVAALVAATVASGDVVVTMGAGDVTLLGNEILTAVQAAAGGPTV
;
A
#
# COMPACT_ATOMS: atom_id res chain seq x y z
N MET A 1 -29.68 -4.12 -14.96
CA MET A 1 -28.86 -4.70 -13.88
C MET A 1 -29.70 -4.70 -12.63
N SER A 2 -29.86 -5.86 -11.97
CA SER A 2 -30.69 -5.97 -10.76
C SER A 2 -30.11 -5.10 -9.65
N THR A 3 -30.95 -4.30 -9.00
CA THR A 3 -30.60 -3.42 -7.88
C THR A 3 -30.62 -4.15 -6.53
N ASP A 4 -30.44 -5.47 -6.53
CA ASP A 4 -30.40 -6.24 -5.28
C ASP A 4 -29.01 -6.11 -4.66
N THR A 5 -28.90 -5.24 -3.66
CA THR A 5 -27.79 -5.24 -2.71
C THR A 5 -27.66 -6.66 -2.15
N PRO A 6 -26.46 -7.30 -2.21
CA PRO A 6 -26.28 -8.62 -1.61
C PRO A 6 -26.68 -8.56 -0.14
N ALA A 7 -27.56 -9.48 0.29
CA ALA A 7 -28.10 -9.50 1.64
C ALA A 7 -26.97 -9.45 2.68
N ALA A 8 -27.11 -8.52 3.63
CA ALA A 8 -26.14 -8.18 4.68
C ALA A 8 -25.82 -9.30 5.69
N ASN A 9 -26.20 -10.55 5.41
CA ASN A 9 -25.99 -11.65 6.34
C ASN A 9 -24.59 -12.22 6.18
N LEU A 10 -23.79 -12.11 7.23
CA LEU A 10 -22.53 -12.82 7.36
C LEU A 10 -22.79 -14.34 7.27
N PRO A 11 -21.90 -15.12 6.65
CA PRO A 11 -22.00 -16.57 6.72
C PRO A 11 -21.88 -17.02 8.19
N PRO A 12 -22.52 -18.12 8.61
CA PRO A 12 -22.61 -18.51 10.03
C PRO A 12 -21.26 -18.56 10.76
N GLU A 13 -20.20 -18.98 10.06
CA GLU A 13 -18.85 -19.04 10.61
C GLU A 13 -18.22 -17.66 10.91
N LEU A 14 -18.74 -16.57 10.34
CA LEU A 14 -18.27 -15.19 10.54
C LEU A 14 -19.17 -14.35 11.46
N GLU A 15 -20.19 -14.94 12.09
CA GLU A 15 -21.08 -14.20 13.00
C GLU A 15 -20.40 -13.76 14.31
N ARG A 16 -19.48 -14.58 14.84
CA ARG A 16 -18.75 -14.32 16.10
C ARG A 16 -17.27 -14.62 15.90
N VAL A 17 -16.48 -13.61 15.55
CA VAL A 17 -15.09 -13.80 15.14
C VAL A 17 -14.13 -13.34 16.23
N HIS A 18 -13.15 -14.18 16.57
CA HIS A 18 -12.00 -13.76 17.36
C HIS A 18 -10.78 -13.57 16.46
N MET A 19 -10.10 -12.42 16.52
CA MET A 19 -8.98 -12.09 15.64
C MET A 19 -7.67 -11.97 16.42
N VAL A 20 -6.69 -12.83 16.11
CA VAL A 20 -5.35 -12.79 16.72
C VAL A 20 -4.44 -11.88 15.89
N GLY A 21 -3.87 -10.85 16.51
CA GLY A 21 -3.14 -9.78 15.81
C GLY A 21 -4.07 -8.74 15.18
N ILE A 22 -5.18 -8.41 15.86
CA ILE A 22 -6.23 -7.53 15.34
C ILE A 22 -5.76 -6.08 15.08
N GLY A 23 -4.63 -5.67 15.67
CA GLY A 23 -4.09 -4.31 15.56
C GLY A 23 -3.39 -4.01 14.24
N GLY A 24 -3.04 -5.02 13.44
CA GLY A 24 -2.45 -4.84 12.11
C GLY A 24 -3.46 -4.29 11.10
N ALA A 25 -3.00 -3.43 10.18
CA ALA A 25 -3.87 -2.74 9.21
C ALA A 25 -4.82 -3.69 8.45
N GLY A 26 -4.31 -4.76 7.85
CA GLY A 26 -5.15 -5.72 7.12
C GLY A 26 -6.17 -6.45 8.00
N MET A 27 -5.83 -6.74 9.26
CA MET A 27 -6.73 -7.42 10.21
C MET A 27 -7.81 -6.46 10.73
N SER A 28 -7.42 -5.22 11.06
CA SER A 28 -8.36 -4.20 11.55
C SER A 28 -9.37 -3.79 10.48
N GLY A 29 -8.96 -3.78 9.21
CA GLY A 29 -9.88 -3.53 8.10
C GLY A 29 -10.99 -4.59 8.00
N ILE A 30 -10.63 -5.88 8.12
CA ILE A 30 -11.63 -6.97 8.14
C ILE A 30 -12.53 -6.88 9.38
N ALA A 31 -11.95 -6.63 10.55
CA ALA A 31 -12.71 -6.45 11.79
C ALA A 31 -13.78 -5.37 11.64
N ARG A 32 -13.43 -4.24 11.00
CA ARG A 32 -14.36 -3.15 10.72
C ARG A 32 -15.53 -3.60 9.84
N ILE A 33 -15.26 -4.29 8.73
CA ILE A 33 -16.33 -4.76 7.83
C ILE A 33 -17.24 -5.78 8.54
N LEU A 34 -16.68 -6.66 9.37
CA LEU A 34 -17.46 -7.62 10.17
C LEU A 34 -18.41 -6.89 11.13
N LEU A 35 -17.91 -5.89 11.87
CA LEU A 35 -18.70 -5.07 12.78
C LEU A 35 -19.80 -4.29 12.03
N ASP A 36 -19.45 -3.66 10.90
CA ASP A 36 -20.39 -2.88 10.10
C ASP A 36 -21.51 -3.76 9.49
N ARG A 37 -21.28 -5.08 9.35
CA ARG A 37 -22.27 -6.09 8.93
C ARG A 37 -22.97 -6.80 10.10
N GLY A 38 -22.83 -6.29 11.33
CA GLY A 38 -23.51 -6.82 12.52
C GLY A 38 -22.87 -8.06 13.15
N GLY A 39 -21.66 -8.44 12.72
CA GLY A 39 -20.87 -9.49 13.34
C GLY A 39 -20.33 -9.06 14.70
N GLN A 40 -20.21 -10.02 15.63
CA GLN A 40 -19.53 -9.78 16.91
C GLN A 40 -18.04 -10.05 16.73
N VAL A 41 -17.21 -9.07 17.10
CA VAL A 41 -15.75 -9.18 16.94
C VAL A 41 -15.08 -9.06 18.29
N SER A 42 -14.21 -10.01 18.60
CA SER A 42 -13.21 -9.88 19.65
C SER A 42 -11.82 -10.05 19.04
N GLY A 43 -10.77 -9.70 19.79
CA GLY A 43 -9.42 -9.97 19.33
C GLY A 43 -8.35 -9.70 20.37
N SER A 44 -7.12 -10.00 19.96
CA SER A 44 -5.92 -9.75 20.74
C SER A 44 -4.85 -9.09 19.88
N ASP A 45 -4.01 -8.25 20.49
CA ASP A 45 -2.78 -7.77 19.87
C ASP A 45 -1.66 -7.66 20.90
N ALA A 46 -0.41 -7.77 20.46
CA ALA A 46 0.75 -7.62 21.33
C ALA A 46 0.93 -6.18 21.85
N LYS A 47 0.49 -5.17 21.08
CA LYS A 47 0.65 -3.76 21.44
C LYS A 47 -0.66 -3.00 21.26
N ASP A 48 -0.87 -1.99 22.09
CA ASP A 48 -1.96 -1.04 21.86
C ASP A 48 -1.63 -0.12 20.67
N SER A 49 -2.65 0.32 19.95
CA SER A 49 -2.50 1.14 18.75
C SER A 49 -3.75 1.96 18.45
N ARG A 50 -3.63 2.95 17.56
CA ARG A 50 -4.80 3.72 17.08
C ARG A 50 -5.87 2.82 16.45
N GLY A 51 -5.46 1.77 15.74
CA GLY A 51 -6.37 0.79 15.15
C GLY A 51 -7.16 0.01 16.21
N VAL A 52 -6.48 -0.43 17.28
CA VAL A 52 -7.14 -1.10 18.43
C VAL A 52 -8.15 -0.17 19.10
N VAL A 53 -7.78 1.09 19.35
CA VAL A 53 -8.69 2.09 19.93
C VAL A 53 -9.91 2.33 19.04
N ALA A 54 -9.71 2.45 17.73
CA ALA A 54 -10.79 2.66 16.77
C ALA A 54 -11.77 1.48 16.71
N LEU A 55 -11.28 0.23 16.78
CA LEU A 55 -12.13 -0.95 16.80
C LEU A 55 -12.91 -1.11 18.11
N ARG A 56 -12.28 -0.81 19.26
CA ARG A 56 -12.99 -0.76 20.55
C ARG A 56 -14.14 0.24 20.51
N ALA A 57 -13.92 1.41 19.92
CA ALA A 57 -14.97 2.43 19.73
C ALA A 57 -16.13 1.95 18.81
N ARG A 58 -15.88 0.96 17.96
CA ARG A 58 -16.89 0.29 17.12
C ARG A 58 -17.54 -0.93 17.77
N GLY A 59 -17.19 -1.25 19.02
CA GLY A 59 -17.79 -2.33 19.79
C GLY A 59 -17.03 -3.66 19.75
N ALA A 60 -15.77 -3.68 19.31
CA ALA A 60 -14.94 -4.87 19.42
C ALA A 60 -14.37 -5.05 20.84
N ASP A 61 -14.41 -6.28 21.36
CA ASP A 61 -13.76 -6.66 22.62
C ASP A 61 -12.29 -7.03 22.36
N ILE A 62 -11.36 -6.14 22.73
CA ILE A 62 -9.93 -6.31 22.41
C ILE A 62 -9.06 -6.36 23.66
N ARG A 63 -8.29 -7.44 23.79
CA ARG A 63 -7.26 -7.64 24.81
C ARG A 63 -5.87 -7.27 24.29
N ILE A 64 -5.05 -6.64 25.13
CA ILE A 64 -3.61 -6.52 24.86
C ILE A 64 -2.87 -7.70 25.50
N GLY A 65 -2.00 -8.33 24.72
CA GLY A 65 -1.33 -9.58 25.03
C GLY A 65 -2.15 -10.80 24.61
N HIS A 66 -1.45 -11.84 24.16
CA HIS A 66 -2.07 -13.08 23.70
C HIS A 66 -2.25 -14.05 24.87
N ASP A 67 -3.48 -14.52 25.11
CA ASP A 67 -3.82 -15.42 26.20
C ASP A 67 -5.01 -16.33 25.86
N PRO A 68 -5.01 -17.62 26.19
CA PRO A 68 -6.12 -18.53 25.87
C PRO A 68 -7.50 -18.04 26.34
N SER A 69 -7.56 -17.30 27.45
CA SER A 69 -8.82 -16.73 27.96
C SER A 69 -9.44 -15.67 27.04
N ALA A 70 -8.69 -15.16 26.06
CA ALA A 70 -9.21 -14.23 25.05
C ALA A 70 -10.32 -14.86 24.19
N LEU A 71 -10.34 -16.19 24.05
CA LEU A 71 -11.39 -16.91 23.30
C LEU A 71 -12.75 -16.93 24.04
N ASP A 72 -12.79 -16.53 25.31
CA ASP A 72 -14.01 -16.50 26.12
C ASP A 72 -14.67 -15.10 26.15
N MET A 73 -14.12 -14.12 25.42
CA MET A 73 -14.63 -12.74 25.41
C MET A 73 -15.99 -12.60 24.71
N LEU A 74 -16.27 -13.42 23.69
CA LEU A 74 -17.55 -13.37 22.99
C LEU A 74 -18.61 -14.26 23.66
N PRO A 75 -19.85 -13.78 23.83
CA PRO A 75 -20.96 -14.60 24.29
C PRO A 75 -21.16 -15.84 23.41
N GLY A 76 -21.13 -17.03 24.02
CA GLY A 76 -21.26 -18.30 23.29
C GLY A 76 -20.00 -18.74 22.54
N GLY A 77 -18.87 -18.04 22.71
CA GLY A 77 -17.59 -18.32 22.08
C GLY A 77 -17.54 -17.95 20.59
N PRO A 78 -16.32 -17.84 20.01
CA PRO A 78 -16.16 -17.53 18.61
C PRO A 78 -16.56 -18.70 17.71
N THR A 79 -17.25 -18.39 16.61
CA THR A 79 -17.51 -19.32 15.50
C THR A 79 -16.26 -19.59 14.68
N ALA A 80 -15.33 -18.64 14.64
CA ALA A 80 -14.03 -18.79 13.99
C ALA A 80 -12.96 -17.92 14.68
N VAL A 81 -11.72 -18.40 14.61
CA VAL A 81 -10.53 -17.62 14.95
C VAL A 81 -9.82 -17.21 13.66
N VAL A 82 -9.53 -15.93 13.49
CA VAL A 82 -8.88 -15.38 12.31
C VAL A 82 -7.46 -14.93 12.66
N THR A 83 -6.50 -15.28 11.79
CA THR A 83 -5.08 -14.95 12.01
C THR A 83 -4.35 -14.65 10.70
N THR A 84 -3.10 -14.21 10.81
CA THR A 84 -2.12 -14.17 9.73
C THR A 84 -0.82 -14.86 10.16
N TYR A 85 -0.30 -15.77 9.35
CA TYR A 85 0.95 -16.48 9.66
C TYR A 85 2.21 -15.66 9.39
N ALA A 86 2.09 -14.52 8.70
CA ALA A 86 3.19 -13.58 8.55
C ALA A 86 3.59 -12.92 9.88
N ALA A 87 2.63 -12.72 10.80
CA ALA A 87 2.86 -12.02 12.06
C ALA A 87 2.64 -12.87 13.32
N ILE A 88 1.79 -13.90 13.24
CA ILE A 88 1.40 -14.73 14.39
C ILE A 88 1.91 -16.16 14.21
N PRO A 89 2.80 -16.65 15.08
CA PRO A 89 3.32 -18.01 14.98
C PRO A 89 2.23 -19.04 15.28
N LYS A 90 2.32 -20.23 14.67
CA LYS A 90 1.40 -21.36 14.92
C LYS A 90 1.36 -21.82 16.38
N THR A 91 2.38 -21.47 17.17
CA THR A 91 2.51 -21.75 18.61
C THR A 91 1.88 -20.69 19.50
N ASN A 92 1.24 -19.67 18.93
CA ASN A 92 0.51 -18.66 19.69
C ASN A 92 -0.53 -19.35 20.60
N PRO A 93 -0.63 -18.95 21.89
CA PRO A 93 -1.47 -19.65 22.86
C PRO A 93 -2.97 -19.65 22.51
N GLU A 94 -3.47 -18.60 21.86
CA GLU A 94 -4.86 -18.50 21.41
C GLU A 94 -5.13 -19.44 20.23
N LEU A 95 -4.18 -19.56 19.29
CA LEU A 95 -4.30 -20.49 18.16
C LEU A 95 -4.23 -21.95 18.60
N VAL A 96 -3.40 -22.27 19.59
CA VAL A 96 -3.34 -23.60 20.21
C VAL A 96 -4.67 -23.91 20.87
N GLU A 97 -5.21 -22.99 21.67
CA GLU A 97 -6.49 -23.17 22.36
C GLU A 97 -7.66 -23.32 21.38
N ALA A 98 -7.70 -22.51 20.31
CA ALA A 98 -8.70 -22.63 19.25
C ALA A 98 -8.75 -24.06 18.68
N ARG A 99 -7.58 -24.64 18.39
CA ARG A 99 -7.46 -26.02 17.90
C ARG A 99 -7.89 -27.04 18.94
N THR A 100 -7.52 -26.86 20.22
CA THR A 100 -7.96 -27.72 21.32
C THR A 100 -9.48 -27.75 21.46
N ARG A 101 -10.13 -26.58 21.27
CA ARG A 101 -11.60 -26.43 21.32
C ARG A 101 -12.31 -26.82 20.02
N GLY A 102 -11.57 -27.18 18.97
CA GLY A 102 -12.13 -27.50 17.65
C GLY A 102 -12.72 -26.28 16.92
N ILE A 103 -12.33 -25.06 17.29
CA ILE A 103 -12.78 -23.84 16.64
C ILE A 103 -11.98 -23.65 15.33
N PRO A 104 -12.65 -23.41 14.18
CA PRO A 104 -11.98 -23.19 12.91
C PRO A 104 -10.97 -22.04 12.99
N VAL A 105 -9.74 -22.29 12.56
CA VAL A 105 -8.72 -21.23 12.37
C VAL A 105 -8.65 -20.89 10.89
N ILE A 106 -9.01 -19.66 10.54
CA ILE A 106 -9.12 -19.16 9.17
C ILE A 106 -8.08 -18.06 8.96
N LEU A 107 -7.52 -17.96 7.77
CA LEU A 107 -6.60 -16.88 7.42
C LEU A 107 -7.35 -15.64 6.93
N ARG A 108 -6.75 -14.47 7.17
CA ARG A 108 -7.22 -13.16 6.70
C ARG A 108 -7.75 -13.17 5.25
N PRO A 109 -7.05 -13.72 4.24
CA PRO A 109 -7.50 -13.67 2.84
C PRO A 109 -8.80 -14.43 2.60
N ALA A 110 -8.95 -15.60 3.24
CA ALA A 110 -10.16 -16.42 3.12
C ALA A 110 -11.39 -15.73 3.75
N VAL A 111 -11.21 -14.95 4.83
CA VAL A 111 -12.29 -14.13 5.39
C VAL A 111 -12.65 -13.00 4.44
N LEU A 112 -11.67 -12.30 3.87
CA LEU A 112 -11.91 -11.25 2.89
C LEU A 112 -12.65 -11.79 1.65
N ALA A 113 -12.25 -12.96 1.13
CA ALA A 113 -12.93 -13.63 0.03
C ALA A 113 -14.42 -13.90 0.34
N LYS A 114 -14.74 -14.34 1.56
CA LYS A 114 -16.13 -14.51 2.01
C LYS A 114 -16.87 -13.17 2.08
N LEU A 115 -16.25 -12.11 2.58
CA LEU A 115 -16.86 -10.77 2.65
C LEU A 115 -17.14 -10.16 1.27
N MET A 116 -16.38 -10.58 0.25
CA MET A 116 -16.56 -10.16 -1.14
C MET A 116 -17.62 -10.97 -1.91
N THR A 117 -18.18 -12.03 -1.31
CA THR A 117 -19.21 -12.84 -1.97
C THR A 117 -20.45 -12.01 -2.26
N GLY A 118 -20.96 -12.09 -3.50
CA GLY A 118 -22.11 -11.32 -3.97
C GLY A 118 -21.80 -9.93 -4.50
N TYR A 119 -20.54 -9.48 -4.46
CA TYR A 119 -20.10 -8.21 -5.01
C TYR A 119 -19.45 -8.38 -6.40
N THR A 120 -19.46 -7.29 -7.17
CA THR A 120 -18.50 -7.08 -8.27
C THR A 120 -17.16 -6.71 -7.68
N THR A 121 -16.16 -7.56 -7.88
CA THR A 121 -14.87 -7.51 -7.18
C THR A 121 -13.79 -6.94 -8.08
N LEU A 122 -13.18 -5.84 -7.63
CA LEU A 122 -12.06 -5.18 -8.28
C LEU A 122 -10.82 -5.35 -7.40
N MET A 123 -9.92 -6.22 -7.82
CA MET A 123 -8.71 -6.53 -7.06
C MET A 123 -7.52 -5.82 -7.69
N VAL A 124 -6.63 -5.27 -6.86
CA VAL A 124 -5.39 -4.63 -7.31
C VAL A 124 -4.20 -5.38 -6.69
N THR A 125 -3.26 -5.79 -7.53
CA THR A 125 -2.04 -6.50 -7.13
C THR A 125 -0.83 -6.07 -7.97
N GLY A 126 0.32 -6.67 -7.70
CA GLY A 126 1.62 -6.39 -8.29
C GLY A 126 2.65 -6.06 -7.21
N THR A 127 3.94 -6.16 -7.53
CA THR A 127 5.02 -6.02 -6.55
C THR A 127 4.93 -4.70 -5.77
N HIS A 128 4.70 -3.59 -6.48
CA HIS A 128 4.60 -2.25 -5.89
C HIS A 128 3.43 -1.43 -6.45
N GLY A 129 3.03 -0.38 -5.74
CA GLY A 129 1.98 0.56 -6.19
C GLY A 129 0.54 0.10 -5.96
N LYS A 130 0.32 -1.06 -5.32
CA LYS A 130 -1.00 -1.62 -5.02
C LYS A 130 -1.86 -0.68 -4.18
N THR A 131 -1.39 -0.28 -3.01
CA THR A 131 -2.13 0.59 -2.08
C THR A 131 -2.56 1.88 -2.73
N THR A 132 -1.66 2.55 -3.47
CA THR A 132 -1.97 3.80 -4.17
C THR A 132 -3.00 3.60 -5.27
N THR A 133 -2.84 2.58 -6.12
CA THR A 133 -3.77 2.29 -7.22
C THR A 133 -5.16 1.91 -6.69
N THR A 134 -5.21 1.08 -5.64
CA THR A 134 -6.46 0.70 -4.94
C THR A 134 -7.15 1.93 -4.36
N SER A 135 -6.37 2.83 -3.75
CA SER A 135 -6.87 4.07 -3.16
C SER A 135 -7.44 5.04 -4.21
N MET A 136 -6.72 5.22 -5.32
CA MET A 136 -7.17 6.02 -6.47
C MET A 136 -8.48 5.46 -7.03
N LEU A 137 -8.59 4.14 -7.19
CA LEU A 137 -9.80 3.48 -7.66
C LEU A 137 -10.99 3.73 -6.72
N VAL A 138 -10.80 3.58 -5.40
CA VAL A 138 -11.86 3.86 -4.41
C VAL A 138 -12.30 5.32 -4.47
N VAL A 139 -11.36 6.27 -4.46
CA VAL A 139 -11.68 7.71 -4.49
C VAL A 139 -12.42 8.08 -5.77
N ALA A 140 -11.99 7.55 -6.92
CA ALA A 140 -12.63 7.85 -8.18
C ALA A 140 -14.05 7.25 -8.29
N LEU A 141 -14.26 6.04 -7.78
CA LEU A 141 -15.59 5.43 -7.70
C LEU A 141 -16.51 6.21 -6.76
N GLN A 142 -16.02 6.60 -5.58
CA GLN A 142 -16.77 7.42 -4.63
C GLN A 142 -17.17 8.76 -5.23
N HIS A 143 -16.25 9.42 -5.93
CA HIS A 143 -16.54 10.68 -6.64
C HIS A 143 -17.58 10.48 -7.75
N SER A 144 -17.57 9.33 -8.42
CA SER A 144 -18.53 8.96 -9.46
C SER A 144 -19.89 8.51 -8.92
N GLY A 145 -20.16 8.70 -7.62
CA GLY A 145 -21.44 8.39 -6.98
C GLY A 145 -21.63 6.93 -6.57
N PHE A 146 -20.60 6.09 -6.68
CA PHE A 146 -20.62 4.73 -6.15
C PHE A 146 -20.30 4.76 -4.65
N ASP A 147 -20.81 3.79 -3.89
CA ASP A 147 -20.43 3.56 -2.50
C ASP A 147 -19.81 2.16 -2.35
N PRO A 148 -18.58 1.94 -2.86
CA PRO A 148 -17.96 0.63 -2.84
C PRO A 148 -17.61 0.21 -1.41
N SER A 149 -17.80 -1.08 -1.10
CA SER A 149 -17.03 -1.67 0.00
C SER A 149 -15.55 -1.71 -0.38
N PHE A 150 -14.64 -1.56 0.57
CA PHE A 150 -13.21 -1.69 0.27
C PHE A 150 -12.37 -2.21 1.42
N ALA A 151 -11.22 -2.79 1.08
CA ALA A 151 -10.15 -3.20 2.01
C ALA A 151 -8.78 -2.93 1.39
N ILE A 152 -8.03 -1.99 1.96
CA ILE A 152 -6.76 -1.45 1.44
C ILE A 152 -5.64 -1.75 2.45
N GLY A 153 -4.41 -1.95 1.98
CA GLY A 153 -3.24 -2.23 2.81
C GLY A 153 -2.74 -1.05 3.68
N GLY A 154 -3.32 0.14 3.52
CA GLY A 154 -2.99 1.36 4.26
C GLY A 154 -4.19 2.31 4.37
N ASP A 155 -4.07 3.34 5.20
CA ASP A 155 -5.15 4.31 5.41
C ASP A 155 -5.29 5.26 4.21
N LEU A 156 -6.53 5.44 3.74
CA LEU A 156 -6.90 6.53 2.84
C LEU A 156 -6.82 7.86 3.59
N ALA A 157 -6.10 8.85 3.04
CA ALA A 157 -5.98 10.17 3.66
C ALA A 157 -7.37 10.83 3.88
N ALA A 158 -8.22 10.81 2.86
CA ALA A 158 -9.55 11.43 2.90
C ALA A 158 -10.54 10.75 3.87
N ALA A 159 -10.50 9.42 3.96
CA ALA A 159 -11.45 8.66 4.78
C ALA A 159 -10.93 8.34 6.20
N GLY A 160 -9.63 8.56 6.45
CA GLY A 160 -8.97 8.24 7.72
C GLY A 160 -9.03 6.75 8.08
N THR A 161 -9.22 5.88 7.09
CA THR A 161 -9.39 4.44 7.29
C THR A 161 -8.96 3.64 6.07
N ASN A 162 -8.65 2.37 6.29
CA ASN A 162 -8.23 1.41 5.28
C ASN A 162 -9.32 0.42 4.86
N ALA A 163 -10.51 0.45 5.48
CA ALA A 163 -11.62 -0.41 5.07
C ALA A 163 -12.98 0.24 5.33
N HIS A 164 -13.98 -0.18 4.56
CA HIS A 164 -15.35 0.33 4.64
C HIS A 164 -16.35 -0.71 4.12
N HIS A 165 -17.50 -0.81 4.78
CA HIS A 165 -18.65 -1.51 4.24
C HIS A 165 -19.59 -0.50 3.57
N GLY A 166 -19.49 -0.41 2.24
CA GLY A 166 -20.35 0.41 1.41
C GLY A 166 -21.68 -0.27 1.07
N SER A 167 -22.68 0.55 0.74
CA SER A 167 -24.02 0.15 0.32
C SER A 167 -24.13 -0.25 -1.16
N GLY A 168 -23.11 0.05 -1.97
CA GLY A 168 -23.03 -0.30 -3.38
C GLY A 168 -22.70 -1.78 -3.62
N SER A 169 -22.75 -2.18 -4.89
CA SER A 169 -22.49 -3.56 -5.33
C SER A 169 -21.01 -3.86 -5.65
N ALA A 170 -20.15 -2.85 -5.62
CA ALA A 170 -18.72 -2.99 -5.87
C ALA A 170 -17.93 -3.27 -4.57
N PHE A 171 -16.93 -4.13 -4.66
CA PHE A 171 -15.94 -4.33 -3.62
C PHE A 171 -14.54 -4.15 -4.21
N VAL A 172 -13.79 -3.16 -3.71
CA VAL A 172 -12.41 -2.89 -4.13
C VAL A 172 -11.44 -3.40 -3.08
N ALA A 173 -10.47 -4.24 -3.46
CA ALA A 173 -9.49 -4.72 -2.49
C ALA A 173 -8.07 -4.77 -3.02
N GLU A 174 -7.13 -4.51 -2.12
CA GLU A 174 -5.71 -4.79 -2.33
C GLU A 174 -5.46 -6.29 -2.13
N ALA A 175 -4.85 -6.93 -3.13
CA ALA A 175 -4.52 -8.35 -3.12
C ALA A 175 -3.01 -8.54 -2.94
N ASP A 176 -2.64 -9.13 -1.82
CA ASP A 176 -1.26 -9.39 -1.42
C ASP A 176 -0.70 -10.60 -2.17
N GLU A 177 0.39 -10.39 -2.89
CA GLU A 177 1.11 -11.41 -3.64
C GLU A 177 2.22 -12.10 -2.83
N SER A 178 2.59 -11.56 -1.66
CA SER A 178 3.81 -11.98 -0.95
C SER A 178 3.70 -13.33 -0.23
N ASP A 179 2.48 -13.82 0.03
CA ASP A 179 2.22 -15.00 0.86
C ASP A 179 1.23 -16.01 0.24
N GLY A 180 0.99 -15.88 -1.07
CA GLY A 180 0.06 -16.73 -1.83
C GLY A 180 -1.43 -16.38 -1.66
N SER A 181 -1.76 -15.29 -0.94
CA SER A 181 -3.15 -14.85 -0.71
C SER A 181 -3.97 -14.67 -1.98
N LEU A 182 -3.34 -14.37 -3.12
CA LEU A 182 -4.03 -14.19 -4.40
C LEU A 182 -4.97 -15.34 -4.76
N LEU A 183 -4.58 -16.58 -4.44
CA LEU A 183 -5.32 -17.79 -4.86
C LEU A 183 -6.61 -18.03 -4.05
N GLU A 184 -6.86 -17.22 -3.02
CA GLU A 184 -8.08 -17.28 -2.20
C GLU A 184 -9.25 -16.51 -2.85
N TYR A 185 -8.96 -15.64 -3.82
CA TYR A 185 -9.96 -14.75 -4.41
C TYR A 185 -10.51 -15.27 -5.75
N SER A 186 -11.67 -14.74 -6.15
CA SER A 186 -12.29 -15.01 -7.46
C SER A 186 -12.82 -13.70 -8.04
N PRO A 187 -11.93 -12.88 -8.64
CA PRO A 187 -12.20 -11.50 -9.03
C PRO A 187 -13.05 -11.36 -10.31
N ASP A 188 -13.71 -10.22 -10.47
CA ASP A 188 -14.33 -9.79 -11.74
C ASP A 188 -13.35 -8.92 -12.56
N VAL A 189 -12.60 -8.05 -11.88
CA VAL A 189 -11.55 -7.21 -12.48
C VAL A 189 -10.28 -7.36 -11.66
N VAL A 190 -9.14 -7.58 -12.33
CA VAL A 190 -7.81 -7.61 -11.72
C VAL A 190 -6.95 -6.53 -12.34
N VAL A 191 -6.35 -5.68 -11.51
CA VAL A 191 -5.30 -4.75 -11.92
C VAL A 191 -3.96 -5.32 -11.46
N VAL A 192 -3.01 -5.49 -12.38
CA VAL A 192 -1.61 -5.85 -12.06
C VAL A 192 -0.72 -4.67 -12.42
N THR A 193 -0.12 -4.06 -11.41
CA THR A 193 0.70 -2.84 -11.56
C THR A 193 2.08 -3.11 -12.12
N ASN A 194 2.73 -4.19 -11.68
CA ASN A 194 4.05 -4.66 -12.10
C ASN A 194 4.34 -6.05 -11.51
N ILE A 195 5.33 -6.76 -12.07
CA ILE A 195 5.84 -8.03 -11.56
C ILE A 195 7.39 -7.99 -11.61
N GLU A 196 7.99 -7.70 -10.47
CA GLU A 196 9.44 -7.69 -10.25
C GLU A 196 9.83 -8.79 -9.25
N ALA A 197 11.10 -9.23 -9.29
CA ALA A 197 11.60 -10.24 -8.35
C ALA A 197 11.66 -9.68 -6.92
N ASP A 198 10.67 -10.03 -6.10
CA ASP A 198 10.61 -9.76 -4.65
C ASP A 198 9.95 -10.97 -3.94
N HIS A 199 9.88 -10.95 -2.61
CA HIS A 199 9.19 -11.94 -1.78
C HIS A 199 9.65 -13.39 -2.00
N LEU A 200 10.89 -13.59 -2.43
CA LEU A 200 11.47 -14.90 -2.70
C LEU A 200 11.63 -15.76 -1.44
N ASP A 201 11.54 -15.17 -0.25
CA ASP A 201 11.49 -15.89 1.02
C ASP A 201 10.31 -16.88 1.09
N PHE A 202 9.19 -16.54 0.44
CA PHE A 202 8.01 -17.39 0.37
C PHE A 202 8.03 -18.31 -0.86
N PHE A 203 8.38 -17.78 -2.03
CA PHE A 203 8.27 -18.50 -3.31
C PHE A 203 9.51 -19.31 -3.67
N GLY A 204 10.67 -19.00 -3.09
CA GLY A 204 11.96 -19.63 -3.37
C GLY A 204 12.59 -19.23 -4.71
N THR A 205 11.78 -19.06 -5.78
CA THR A 205 12.28 -18.67 -7.11
C THR A 205 11.39 -17.63 -7.80
N VAL A 206 11.99 -16.89 -8.73
CA VAL A 206 11.28 -15.87 -9.53
C VAL A 206 10.19 -16.50 -10.40
N GLU A 207 10.41 -17.72 -10.89
CA GLU A 207 9.41 -18.46 -11.67
C GLU A 207 8.19 -18.81 -10.81
N ALA A 208 8.40 -19.24 -9.57
CA ALA A 208 7.31 -19.52 -8.64
C ALA A 208 6.55 -18.25 -8.25
N TYR A 209 7.25 -17.14 -8.03
CA TYR A 209 6.64 -15.82 -7.81
C TYR A 209 5.81 -15.38 -9.01
N THR A 210 6.34 -15.49 -10.22
CA THR A 210 5.62 -15.07 -11.45
C THR A 210 4.39 -15.97 -11.69
N ALA A 211 4.53 -17.29 -11.47
CA ALA A 211 3.46 -18.25 -11.70
C ALA A 211 2.23 -18.02 -10.81
N VAL A 212 2.38 -17.40 -9.62
CA VAL A 212 1.23 -17.09 -8.77
C VAL A 212 0.29 -16.06 -9.40
N PHE A 213 0.82 -15.17 -10.24
CA PHE A 213 0.01 -14.21 -10.99
C PHE A 213 -0.74 -14.89 -12.14
N ASP A 214 -0.08 -15.81 -12.86
CA ASP A 214 -0.75 -16.61 -13.90
C ASP A 214 -1.93 -17.39 -13.29
N GLN A 215 -1.70 -18.08 -12.17
CA GLN A 215 -2.74 -18.81 -11.43
C GLN A 215 -3.84 -17.88 -10.91
N PHE A 216 -3.51 -16.66 -10.52
CA PHE A 216 -4.52 -15.69 -10.06
C PHE A 216 -5.40 -15.19 -11.22
N VAL A 217 -4.82 -14.94 -12.39
CA VAL A 217 -5.56 -14.55 -13.60
C VAL A 217 -6.53 -15.65 -14.05
N GLU A 218 -6.15 -16.93 -13.92
CA GLU A 218 -7.05 -18.06 -14.21
C GLU A 218 -8.30 -18.08 -13.31
N ARG A 219 -8.28 -17.37 -12.17
CA ARG A 219 -9.42 -17.26 -11.24
C ARG A 219 -10.35 -16.09 -11.55
N ILE A 220 -10.02 -15.26 -12.55
CA ILE A 220 -10.93 -14.21 -13.03
C ILE A 220 -12.22 -14.86 -13.50
N ARG A 221 -13.35 -14.36 -13.01
CA ARG A 221 -14.68 -14.86 -13.35
C ARG A 221 -14.95 -14.70 -14.86
N PRO A 222 -15.80 -15.55 -15.45
CA PRO A 222 -16.21 -15.38 -16.84
C PRO A 222 -16.71 -13.97 -17.13
N ALA A 223 -16.33 -13.42 -18.29
CA ALA A 223 -16.57 -12.02 -18.69
C ALA A 223 -15.82 -10.94 -17.88
N GLY A 224 -14.94 -11.34 -16.95
CA GLY A 224 -14.05 -10.44 -16.23
C GLY A 224 -12.99 -9.78 -17.12
N ALA A 225 -12.11 -8.99 -16.51
CA ALA A 225 -11.00 -8.34 -17.19
C ALA A 225 -9.71 -8.36 -16.37
N LEU A 226 -8.59 -8.45 -17.08
CA LEU A 226 -7.26 -8.19 -16.58
C LEU A 226 -6.80 -6.82 -17.08
N VAL A 227 -6.43 -5.92 -16.19
CA VAL A 227 -5.81 -4.62 -16.48
C VAL A 227 -4.33 -4.72 -16.13
N VAL A 228 -3.43 -4.48 -17.08
CA VAL A 228 -1.97 -4.63 -16.88
C VAL A 228 -1.20 -3.39 -17.31
N CYS A 229 -0.15 -3.06 -16.54
CA CYS A 229 0.84 -2.08 -16.94
C CYS A 229 1.76 -2.67 -18.02
N ASP A 230 1.68 -2.14 -19.23
CA ASP A 230 2.51 -2.56 -20.35
C ASP A 230 3.93 -1.99 -20.27
N ASP A 231 4.18 -0.94 -19.47
CA ASP A 231 5.54 -0.40 -19.27
C ASP A 231 6.42 -1.36 -18.45
N ASP A 232 5.82 -2.24 -17.64
CA ASP A 232 6.52 -3.27 -16.88
C ASP A 232 6.67 -4.56 -17.69
N PRO A 233 7.90 -5.08 -17.90
CA PRO A 233 8.11 -6.31 -18.67
C PRO A 233 7.37 -7.53 -18.10
N GLY A 234 7.30 -7.67 -16.78
CA GLY A 234 6.65 -8.81 -16.12
C GLY A 234 5.14 -8.82 -16.33
N ALA A 235 4.49 -7.69 -16.08
CA ALA A 235 3.06 -7.49 -16.29
C ALA A 235 2.68 -7.53 -17.78
N ARG A 236 3.51 -6.99 -18.69
CA ARG A 236 3.34 -7.15 -20.15
C ARG A 236 3.33 -8.63 -20.52
N ALA A 237 4.32 -9.40 -20.06
CA ALA A 237 4.41 -10.83 -20.36
C ALA A 237 3.22 -11.63 -19.80
N LEU A 238 2.73 -11.28 -18.60
CA LEU A 238 1.48 -11.83 -18.06
C LEU A 238 0.29 -11.50 -18.98
N GLY A 239 0.16 -10.24 -19.41
CA GLY A 239 -0.90 -9.80 -20.31
C GLY A 239 -0.91 -10.55 -21.65
N ASP A 240 0.27 -10.84 -22.20
CA ASP A 240 0.41 -11.61 -23.44
C ASP A 240 -0.05 -13.05 -23.26
N ARG A 241 0.46 -13.76 -22.24
CA ARG A 241 0.04 -15.14 -21.92
C ARG A 241 -1.46 -15.22 -21.63
N SER A 242 -2.00 -14.24 -20.92
CA SER A 242 -3.43 -14.21 -20.56
C SER A 242 -4.32 -14.00 -21.78
N ALA A 243 -3.90 -13.14 -22.71
CA ALA A 243 -4.65 -12.92 -23.95
C ALA A 243 -4.67 -14.17 -24.85
N GLU A 244 -3.57 -14.95 -24.89
CA GLU A 244 -3.52 -16.23 -25.61
C GLU A 244 -4.53 -17.26 -25.05
N LEU A 245 -4.82 -17.19 -23.75
CA LEU A 245 -5.82 -18.01 -23.08
C LEU A 245 -7.26 -17.48 -23.23
N GLY A 246 -7.45 -16.38 -23.97
CA GLY A 246 -8.76 -15.77 -24.22
C GLY A 246 -9.28 -14.89 -23.09
N VAL A 247 -8.44 -14.55 -22.09
CA VAL A 247 -8.79 -13.56 -21.08
C VAL A 247 -8.89 -12.19 -21.73
N ARG A 248 -9.88 -11.38 -21.34
CA ARG A 248 -10.01 -10.00 -21.80
C ARG A 248 -8.95 -9.13 -21.11
N VAL A 249 -7.94 -8.70 -21.85
CA VAL A 249 -6.81 -7.91 -21.34
C VAL A 249 -6.91 -6.46 -21.81
N LEU A 250 -6.89 -5.54 -20.85
CA LEU A 250 -6.81 -4.09 -21.04
C LEU A 250 -5.41 -3.62 -20.66
N ARG A 251 -4.70 -2.99 -21.58
CA ARG A 251 -3.31 -2.56 -21.36
C ARG A 251 -3.24 -1.06 -21.12
N TYR A 252 -2.46 -0.63 -20.14
CA TYR A 252 -2.11 0.78 -19.95
C TYR A 252 -0.60 0.98 -19.86
N GLY A 253 -0.10 2.17 -20.16
CA GLY A 253 1.34 2.42 -20.22
C GLY A 253 1.63 3.66 -21.04
N SER A 254 2.82 3.75 -21.60
CA SER A 254 3.31 4.99 -22.20
C SER A 254 3.79 4.84 -23.64
N SER A 255 3.72 3.64 -24.20
CA SER A 255 4.18 3.37 -25.56
C SER A 255 3.33 2.31 -26.23
N GLY A 256 3.23 2.37 -27.56
CA GLY A 256 2.42 1.42 -28.35
C GLY A 256 0.93 1.76 -28.43
N GLU A 257 0.14 0.77 -28.87
CA GLU A 257 -1.32 0.85 -28.99
C GLU A 257 -2.02 0.22 -27.79
N LEU A 258 -2.33 1.04 -26.79
CA LEU A 258 -2.85 0.61 -25.49
C LEU A 258 -4.32 1.03 -25.31
N ASP A 259 -5.00 0.43 -24.32
CA ASP A 259 -6.36 0.80 -23.93
C ASP A 259 -6.41 2.16 -23.23
N ALA A 260 -5.34 2.49 -22.50
CA ALA A 260 -5.07 3.84 -22.01
C ALA A 260 -3.57 4.14 -22.10
N ARG A 261 -3.19 5.17 -22.88
CA ARG A 261 -1.80 5.57 -23.06
C ARG A 261 -1.53 6.91 -22.39
N LEU A 262 -0.42 6.99 -21.66
CA LEU A 262 0.17 8.23 -21.16
C LEU A 262 1.04 8.85 -22.27
N ASP A 263 0.55 9.93 -22.90
CA ASP A 263 1.26 10.61 -23.99
C ASP A 263 2.26 11.65 -23.46
N ALA A 264 1.89 12.38 -22.41
CA ALA A 264 2.74 13.39 -21.79
C ALA A 264 2.50 13.52 -20.28
N TRP A 265 3.54 13.93 -19.55
CA TRP A 265 3.50 14.21 -18.11
C TRP A 265 4.22 15.52 -17.81
N THR A 266 3.55 16.43 -17.09
CA THR A 266 4.12 17.71 -16.67
C THR A 266 3.91 17.93 -15.18
N GLN A 267 5.01 18.02 -14.44
CA GLN A 267 5.02 18.31 -13.00
C GLN A 267 4.65 19.79 -12.73
N GLN A 268 3.81 20.03 -11.72
CA GLN A 268 3.31 21.35 -11.32
C GLN A 268 3.24 21.51 -9.79
N GLY A 269 4.36 21.86 -9.16
CA GLY A 269 4.51 21.89 -7.71
C GLY A 269 4.44 20.47 -7.16
N THR A 270 3.54 20.25 -6.21
CA THR A 270 3.21 18.91 -5.71
C THR A 270 2.18 18.18 -6.57
N GLY A 271 1.44 18.88 -7.43
CA GLY A 271 0.51 18.29 -8.38
C GLY A 271 1.11 18.15 -9.77
N ALA A 272 0.31 17.69 -10.73
CA ALA A 272 0.74 17.48 -12.10
C ALA A 272 -0.44 17.37 -13.08
N THR A 273 -0.10 17.50 -14.37
CA THR A 273 -1.03 17.29 -15.48
C THR A 273 -0.45 16.25 -16.43
N ALA A 274 -1.30 15.35 -16.92
CA ALA A 274 -0.99 14.34 -17.90
C ALA A 274 -1.90 14.49 -19.14
N GLU A 275 -1.35 14.23 -20.32
CA GLU A 275 -2.14 13.99 -21.52
C GLU A 275 -2.26 12.48 -21.72
N ILE A 276 -3.48 11.99 -21.87
CA ILE A 276 -3.78 10.56 -22.01
C ILE A 276 -4.67 10.31 -23.23
N THR A 277 -4.44 9.21 -23.93
CA THR A 277 -5.30 8.75 -25.03
C THR A 277 -5.95 7.44 -24.66
N LEU A 278 -7.27 7.34 -24.81
CA LEU A 278 -8.03 6.10 -24.61
C LEU A 278 -8.30 5.42 -25.95
N ARG A 279 -8.25 4.08 -25.99
CA ARG A 279 -8.49 3.33 -27.22
C ARG A 279 -9.88 3.66 -27.79
N GLY A 280 -9.91 4.03 -29.07
CA GLY A 280 -11.13 4.41 -29.78
C GLY A 280 -11.45 5.91 -29.73
N GLU A 281 -10.68 6.70 -28.97
CA GLU A 281 -10.82 8.15 -28.94
C GLU A 281 -9.78 8.84 -29.83
N VAL A 282 -10.20 9.91 -30.51
CA VAL A 282 -9.34 10.69 -31.42
C VAL A 282 -8.65 11.83 -30.68
N THR A 283 -9.29 12.37 -29.65
CA THR A 283 -8.80 13.53 -28.91
C THR A 283 -8.21 13.09 -27.58
N PRO A 284 -6.94 13.41 -27.28
CA PRO A 284 -6.38 13.17 -25.96
C PRO A 284 -7.18 13.89 -24.86
N ARG A 285 -7.29 13.23 -23.71
CA ARG A 285 -7.88 13.78 -22.49
C ARG A 285 -6.79 14.34 -21.60
N THR A 286 -7.17 15.31 -20.77
CA THR A 286 -6.28 15.84 -19.72
C THR A 286 -6.63 15.18 -18.40
N MET A 287 -5.66 14.51 -17.77
CA MET A 287 -5.76 14.00 -16.41
C MET A 287 -4.95 14.89 -15.47
N ARG A 288 -5.57 15.36 -14.39
CA ARG A 288 -4.87 16.13 -13.34
C ARG A 288 -4.70 15.23 -12.13
N LEU A 289 -3.58 15.40 -11.42
CA LEU A 289 -3.33 14.71 -10.15
C LEU A 289 -2.77 15.71 -9.14
N ALA A 290 -3.19 15.61 -7.89
CA ALA A 290 -2.63 16.43 -6.80
C ALA A 290 -1.31 15.86 -6.24
N VAL A 291 -0.90 14.67 -6.73
CA VAL A 291 0.33 13.97 -6.34
C VAL A 291 1.39 14.04 -7.44
N PRO A 292 2.68 14.06 -7.08
CA PRO A 292 3.77 14.18 -8.05
C PRO A 292 4.23 12.80 -8.54
N GLY A 293 5.03 12.82 -9.61
CA GLY A 293 5.66 11.62 -10.16
C GLY A 293 4.85 10.93 -11.25
N ARG A 294 5.53 10.64 -12.37
CA ARG A 294 4.96 9.96 -13.53
C ARG A 294 4.35 8.59 -13.23
N HIS A 295 4.92 7.86 -12.26
CA HIS A 295 4.40 6.57 -11.83
C HIS A 295 2.99 6.67 -11.21
N MET A 296 2.65 7.83 -10.60
CA MET A 296 1.30 8.08 -10.11
C MET A 296 0.30 8.20 -11.26
N ALA A 297 0.70 8.75 -12.41
CA ALA A 297 -0.12 8.76 -13.62
C ALA A 297 -0.39 7.34 -14.13
N LEU A 298 0.61 6.46 -14.10
CA LEU A 298 0.43 5.05 -14.48
C LEU A 298 -0.52 4.33 -13.53
N ASN A 299 -0.37 4.51 -12.21
CA ASN A 299 -1.33 3.99 -11.22
C ASN A 299 -2.75 4.51 -11.48
N ALA A 300 -2.88 5.81 -11.79
CA ALA A 300 -4.17 6.43 -12.11
C ALA A 300 -4.79 5.86 -13.39
N LEU A 301 -3.99 5.52 -14.42
CA LEU A 301 -4.50 4.84 -15.61
C LEU A 301 -5.02 3.44 -15.32
N GLY A 302 -4.32 2.66 -14.49
CA GLY A 302 -4.80 1.36 -14.02
C GLY A 302 -6.14 1.47 -13.27
N ALA A 303 -6.24 2.45 -12.37
CA ALA A 303 -7.49 2.76 -11.65
C ALA A 303 -8.61 3.23 -12.58
N LEU A 304 -8.32 4.10 -13.56
CA LEU A 304 -9.28 4.61 -14.55
C LEU A 304 -9.90 3.47 -15.35
N LEU A 305 -9.09 2.54 -15.85
CA LEU A 305 -9.57 1.38 -16.60
C LEU A 305 -10.41 0.44 -15.72
N ALA A 306 -10.00 0.20 -14.48
CA ALA A 306 -10.77 -0.62 -13.55
C ALA A 306 -12.12 0.02 -13.17
N ALA A 307 -12.16 1.33 -12.95
CA ALA A 307 -13.39 2.07 -12.67
C ALA A 307 -14.37 2.01 -13.85
N ARG A 308 -13.87 2.09 -15.09
CA ARG A 308 -14.66 1.90 -16.30
C ARG A 308 -15.30 0.51 -16.37
N GLU A 309 -14.57 -0.54 -15.99
CA GLU A 309 -15.12 -1.90 -15.94
C GLU A 309 -16.17 -2.08 -14.84
N ALA A 310 -16.13 -1.27 -13.77
CA ALA A 310 -17.22 -1.13 -12.80
C ALA A 310 -18.43 -0.34 -13.32
N GLY A 311 -18.35 0.23 -14.53
CA GLY A 311 -19.42 1.01 -15.16
C GLY A 311 -19.44 2.49 -14.78
N ALA A 312 -18.37 3.02 -14.19
CA ALA A 312 -18.25 4.44 -13.90
C ALA A 312 -18.00 5.26 -15.18
N ASP A 313 -18.53 6.48 -15.20
CA ASP A 313 -18.31 7.44 -16.28
C ASP A 313 -16.86 7.97 -16.24
N LEU A 314 -16.21 8.01 -17.39
CA LEU A 314 -14.78 8.33 -17.46
C LEU A 314 -14.48 9.80 -17.10
N ASP A 315 -15.39 10.73 -17.39
CA ASP A 315 -15.19 12.13 -17.04
C ASP A 315 -15.25 12.31 -15.52
N THR A 316 -16.24 11.69 -14.86
CA THR A 316 -16.35 11.74 -13.40
C THR A 316 -15.22 11.00 -12.70
N VAL A 317 -14.70 9.92 -13.29
CA VAL A 317 -13.52 9.21 -12.76
C VAL A 317 -12.28 10.09 -12.83
N LEU A 318 -12.05 10.82 -13.93
CA LEU A 318 -10.93 11.76 -14.06
C LEU A 318 -11.02 12.91 -13.05
N ASP A 319 -12.23 13.46 -12.83
CA ASP A 319 -12.46 14.48 -11.81
C ASP A 319 -12.18 13.94 -10.40
N GLY A 320 -12.59 12.70 -10.11
CA GLY A 320 -12.29 12.02 -8.85
C GLY A 320 -10.80 11.79 -8.62
N LEU A 321 -10.07 11.35 -9.66
CA LEU A 321 -8.61 11.18 -9.60
C LEU A 321 -7.88 12.51 -9.36
N ALA A 322 -8.39 13.62 -9.91
CA ALA A 322 -7.82 14.94 -9.66
C ALA A 322 -7.91 15.37 -8.19
N GLY A 323 -8.92 14.88 -7.46
CA GLY A 323 -9.08 15.08 -6.02
C GLY A 323 -8.32 14.08 -5.14
N PHE A 324 -7.56 13.14 -5.71
CA PHE A 324 -6.77 12.19 -4.91
C PHE A 324 -5.58 12.88 -4.24
N GLU A 325 -5.61 12.97 -2.91
CA GLU A 325 -4.59 13.65 -2.09
C GLU A 325 -3.42 12.75 -1.67
N GLY A 326 -3.42 11.48 -2.08
CA GLY A 326 -2.43 10.49 -1.65
C GLY A 326 -2.98 9.45 -0.67
N ALA A 327 -2.23 8.35 -0.54
CA ALA A 327 -2.38 7.42 0.57
C ALA A 327 -1.35 7.80 1.65
N ARG A 328 -1.65 7.50 2.91
CA ARG A 328 -0.70 7.77 4.01
C ARG A 328 0.62 7.06 3.74
N ARG A 329 1.73 7.77 3.98
CA ARG A 329 3.09 7.30 3.68
C ARG A 329 3.34 6.95 2.20
N ARG A 330 2.58 7.53 1.26
CA ARG A 330 2.83 7.39 -0.19
C ARG A 330 2.97 8.77 -0.80
N PHE A 331 4.20 9.29 -0.74
CA PHE A 331 4.54 10.67 -1.08
C PHE A 331 3.72 11.70 -0.28
N GLU A 332 3.49 11.43 1.01
CA GLU A 332 2.65 12.26 1.87
C GLU A 332 3.43 13.53 2.25
N LEU A 333 2.90 14.71 1.91
CA LEU A 333 3.46 15.97 2.42
C LEU A 333 3.13 16.10 3.92
N VAL A 334 4.13 15.87 4.78
CA VAL A 334 3.99 16.03 6.23
C VAL A 334 3.83 17.51 6.57
N GLY A 335 4.58 18.38 5.90
CA GLY A 335 4.45 19.81 6.09
C GLY A 335 5.57 20.62 5.44
N THR A 336 5.53 21.94 5.69
CA THR A 336 6.55 22.88 5.22
C THR A 336 7.00 23.75 6.38
N ALA A 337 8.30 23.87 6.58
CA ALA A 337 8.91 24.75 7.59
C ALA A 337 10.07 25.53 6.96
N ARG A 338 10.04 26.86 7.07
CA ARG A 338 11.11 27.75 6.56
C ARG A 338 11.52 27.50 5.09
N GLY A 339 10.56 27.18 4.24
CA GLY A 339 10.80 26.87 2.83
C GLY A 339 11.35 25.47 2.56
N VAL A 340 11.53 24.63 3.59
CA VAL A 340 11.84 23.20 3.49
C VAL A 340 10.54 22.42 3.47
N ARG A 341 10.36 21.54 2.49
CA ARG A 341 9.21 20.63 2.41
C ARG A 341 9.64 19.26 2.94
N VAL A 342 8.82 18.66 3.81
CA VAL A 342 9.09 17.33 4.37
C VAL A 342 8.00 16.37 3.91
N PHE A 343 8.41 15.31 3.22
CA PHE A 343 7.57 14.22 2.74
C PHE A 343 7.83 12.94 3.54
N ASP A 344 6.84 12.05 3.59
CA ASP A 344 6.98 10.70 4.13
C ASP A 344 6.57 9.66 3.07
N ASP A 345 7.40 8.64 2.90
CA ASP A 345 7.18 7.57 1.93
C ASP A 345 7.57 6.18 2.45
N TYR A 346 6.79 5.18 2.06
CA TYR A 346 6.93 3.79 2.49
C TYR A 346 7.97 3.00 1.68
N ALA A 347 8.60 3.59 0.65
CA ALA A 347 9.54 2.90 -0.22
C ALA A 347 10.60 2.09 0.56
N HIS A 348 10.65 0.79 0.28
CA HIS A 348 11.53 -0.18 0.94
C HIS A 348 12.03 -1.26 -0.03
N HIS A 349 11.77 -1.10 -1.32
CA HIS A 349 12.44 -1.82 -2.41
C HIS A 349 13.26 -0.84 -3.27
N PRO A 350 14.44 -1.21 -3.80
CA PRO A 350 15.28 -0.30 -4.58
C PRO A 350 14.55 0.38 -5.75
N THR A 351 13.61 -0.31 -6.41
CA THR A 351 12.78 0.30 -7.47
C THR A 351 11.88 1.42 -6.93
N GLU A 352 11.20 1.19 -5.80
CA GLU A 352 10.37 2.23 -5.17
C GLU A 352 11.21 3.45 -4.76
N VAL A 353 12.43 3.24 -4.25
CA VAL A 353 13.36 4.32 -3.89
C VAL A 353 13.71 5.15 -5.13
N ARG A 354 14.16 4.52 -6.22
CA ARG A 354 14.51 5.23 -7.47
C ARG A 354 13.34 6.04 -8.01
N VAL A 355 12.16 5.44 -8.05
CA VAL A 355 10.94 6.06 -8.58
C VAL A 355 10.53 7.27 -7.74
N ASN A 356 10.64 7.18 -6.41
CA ASN A 356 10.36 8.30 -5.51
C ASN A 356 11.36 9.44 -5.65
N LEU A 357 12.66 9.14 -5.68
CA LEU A 357 13.70 10.18 -5.82
C LEU A 357 13.61 10.89 -7.17
N ALA A 358 13.25 10.19 -8.25
CA ALA A 358 12.98 10.82 -9.54
C ALA A 358 11.79 11.80 -9.48
N ALA A 359 10.73 11.47 -8.73
CA ALA A 359 9.59 12.37 -8.53
C ALA A 359 9.97 13.60 -7.70
N LEU A 360 10.73 13.43 -6.60
CA LEU A 360 11.22 14.54 -5.78
C LEU A 360 12.17 15.46 -6.57
N ARG A 361 13.02 14.87 -7.43
CA ARG A 361 13.90 15.63 -8.32
C ARG A 361 13.11 16.49 -9.30
N ALA A 362 12.07 15.95 -9.91
CA ALA A 362 11.20 16.74 -10.79
C ALA A 362 10.53 17.92 -10.05
N VAL A 363 10.21 17.74 -8.76
CA VAL A 363 9.67 18.81 -7.90
C VAL A 363 10.70 19.91 -7.61
N THR A 364 11.97 19.57 -7.38
CA THR A 364 13.05 20.57 -7.19
C THR A 364 13.44 21.25 -8.50
N ASP A 365 13.54 20.51 -9.60
CA ASP A 365 13.93 21.04 -10.92
C ASP A 365 12.94 22.10 -11.42
N GLN A 366 11.64 21.85 -11.23
CA GLN A 366 10.60 22.81 -11.59
C GLN A 366 10.65 24.08 -10.73
N ALA A 367 11.04 23.97 -9.45
CA ALA A 367 11.24 25.13 -8.58
C ALA A 367 12.53 25.91 -8.94
N GLY A 368 13.43 25.30 -9.73
CA GLY A 368 14.70 25.89 -10.15
C GLY A 368 15.75 25.98 -9.04
N THR A 369 15.50 25.38 -7.88
CA THR A 369 16.38 25.43 -6.70
C THR A 369 16.01 24.33 -5.70
N GLY A 370 16.89 24.09 -4.72
CA GLY A 370 16.70 23.13 -3.65
C GLY A 370 17.32 21.76 -3.93
N ARG A 371 17.69 21.08 -2.84
CA ARG A 371 18.25 19.72 -2.86
C ARG A 371 17.19 18.68 -2.51
N VAL A 372 17.42 17.44 -2.94
CA VAL A 372 16.69 16.25 -2.49
C VAL A 372 17.51 15.58 -1.39
N ILE A 373 16.96 15.58 -0.17
CA ILE A 373 17.58 15.02 1.04
C ILE A 373 16.77 13.82 1.50
N VAL A 374 17.41 12.68 1.71
CA VAL A 374 16.73 11.43 2.07
C VAL A 374 17.11 11.01 3.47
N VAL A 375 16.12 10.64 4.27
CA VAL A 375 16.29 9.97 5.56
C VAL A 375 15.77 8.55 5.40
N PHE A 376 16.66 7.61 5.09
CA PHE A 376 16.33 6.23 4.76
C PHE A 376 16.51 5.30 5.94
N GLN A 377 15.50 4.49 6.23
CA GLN A 377 15.58 3.39 7.19
C GLN A 377 15.41 2.05 6.47
N PRO A 378 16.44 1.20 6.42
CA PRO A 378 16.33 -0.14 5.87
C PRO A 378 15.29 -0.98 6.62
N HIS A 379 14.58 -1.84 5.91
CA HIS A 379 13.56 -2.73 6.46
C HIS A 379 14.01 -4.18 6.35
N LEU A 380 14.03 -4.91 7.48
CA LEU A 380 14.50 -6.30 7.61
C LEU A 380 16.02 -6.47 7.38
N TYR A 381 16.64 -7.34 8.17
CA TYR A 381 18.04 -7.72 8.03
C TYR A 381 18.29 -8.53 6.75
N SER A 382 17.45 -9.52 6.46
CA SER A 382 17.57 -10.35 5.24
C SER A 382 17.51 -9.52 3.95
N ARG A 383 16.55 -8.60 3.85
CA ARG A 383 16.45 -7.68 2.71
C ARG A 383 17.64 -6.72 2.64
N THR A 384 18.11 -6.22 3.78
CA THR A 384 19.30 -5.36 3.84
C THR A 384 20.53 -6.10 3.34
N GLU A 385 20.75 -7.35 3.78
CA GLU A 385 21.85 -8.20 3.30
C GLU A 385 21.76 -8.45 1.79
N THR A 386 20.56 -8.72 1.29
CA THR A 386 20.32 -9.06 -0.12
C THR A 386 20.47 -7.87 -1.05
N PHE A 387 19.97 -6.69 -0.67
CA PHE A 387 19.81 -5.54 -1.56
C PHE A 387 20.65 -4.32 -1.17
N ALA A 388 21.65 -4.47 -0.29
CA ALA A 388 22.43 -3.32 0.20
C ALA A 388 23.03 -2.47 -0.93
N VAL A 389 23.58 -3.13 -1.96
CA VAL A 389 24.21 -2.45 -3.10
C VAL A 389 23.15 -1.71 -3.91
N GLU A 390 22.05 -2.38 -4.24
CA GLU A 390 20.95 -1.82 -5.02
C GLU A 390 20.26 -0.66 -4.29
N PHE A 391 20.16 -0.73 -2.95
CA PHE A 391 19.71 0.41 -2.14
C PHE A 391 20.70 1.58 -2.21
N GLY A 392 21.99 1.33 -2.04
CA GLY A 392 23.02 2.37 -2.14
C GLY A 392 23.02 3.08 -3.49
N GLU A 393 22.91 2.32 -4.57
CA GLU A 393 22.76 2.84 -5.94
C GLU A 393 21.47 3.66 -6.12
N ALA A 394 20.34 3.16 -5.61
CA ALA A 394 19.07 3.87 -5.69
C ALA A 394 19.10 5.20 -4.91
N LEU A 395 19.60 5.17 -3.67
CA LEU A 395 19.72 6.34 -2.78
C LEU A 395 20.67 7.40 -3.34
N SER A 396 21.65 6.99 -4.15
CA SER A 396 22.61 7.88 -4.80
C SER A 396 21.98 8.84 -5.84
N ALA A 397 20.67 8.73 -6.12
CA ALA A 397 19.93 9.72 -6.90
C ALA A 397 19.60 11.00 -6.10
N ALA A 398 19.74 10.98 -4.77
CA ALA A 398 19.60 12.13 -3.89
C ALA A 398 20.87 13.01 -3.87
N ASP A 399 20.77 14.22 -3.31
CA ASP A 399 21.93 15.08 -3.09
C ASP A 399 22.63 14.81 -1.75
N GLU A 400 21.87 14.33 -0.76
CA GLU A 400 22.37 13.99 0.57
C GLU A 400 21.50 12.91 1.22
N VAL A 401 22.14 11.95 1.89
CA VAL A 401 21.47 10.77 2.45
C VAL A 401 21.83 10.59 3.93
N PHE A 402 20.82 10.44 4.76
CA PHE A 402 20.93 9.96 6.14
C PHE A 402 20.43 8.52 6.17
N VAL A 403 21.29 7.57 6.54
CA VAL A 403 20.91 6.16 6.67
C VAL A 403 20.78 5.82 8.15
N LEU A 404 19.63 5.31 8.55
CA LEU A 404 19.36 4.83 9.91
C LEU A 404 19.72 3.35 10.05
N ASP A 405 19.75 2.85 11.29
CA ASP A 405 19.87 1.41 11.51
C ASP A 405 18.62 0.64 11.08
N VAL A 406 18.77 -0.67 10.87
CA VAL A 406 17.75 -1.56 10.31
C VAL A 406 16.54 -1.64 11.23
N PHE A 407 15.35 -1.41 10.66
CA PHE A 407 14.10 -1.73 11.34
C PHE A 407 13.81 -3.24 11.20
N ALA A 408 14.08 -3.98 12.27
CA ALA A 408 14.02 -5.44 12.28
C ALA A 408 12.64 -6.06 12.03
N ALA A 409 11.54 -5.32 12.30
CA ALA A 409 10.17 -5.81 12.15
C ALA A 409 9.89 -7.24 12.68
N ARG A 410 10.54 -7.62 13.80
CA ARG A 410 10.49 -8.95 14.48
C ARG A 410 11.43 -10.03 13.91
N GLU A 411 12.25 -9.73 12.93
CA GLU A 411 13.30 -10.61 12.44
C GLU A 411 14.46 -10.72 13.45
N GLN A 412 15.14 -11.87 13.44
CA GLN A 412 16.37 -12.05 14.21
C GLN A 412 17.51 -11.27 13.54
N PRO A 413 18.32 -10.51 14.29
CA PRO A 413 19.48 -9.84 13.73
C PRO A 413 20.45 -10.78 13.01
N ILE A 414 20.93 -10.36 11.84
CA ILE A 414 21.98 -11.06 11.07
C ILE A 414 23.33 -10.42 11.41
N ALA A 415 24.30 -11.24 11.81
CA ALA A 415 25.62 -10.75 12.21
C ALA A 415 26.33 -10.03 11.05
N GLY A 416 26.76 -8.79 11.28
CA GLY A 416 27.44 -7.97 10.28
C GLY A 416 26.51 -7.15 9.37
N VAL A 417 25.19 -7.29 9.50
CA VAL A 417 24.21 -6.52 8.73
C VAL A 417 23.66 -5.39 9.60
N SER A 418 23.75 -4.16 9.10
CA SER A 418 23.22 -2.96 9.76
C SER A 418 22.87 -1.89 8.71
N GLY A 419 22.37 -0.73 9.15
CA GLY A 419 22.20 0.40 8.24
C GLY A 419 23.50 0.86 7.58
N ALA A 420 24.65 0.65 8.23
CA ALA A 420 25.96 0.95 7.65
C ALA A 420 26.22 0.14 6.37
N THR A 421 25.71 -1.09 6.28
CA THR A 421 25.85 -1.94 5.09
C THR A 421 25.25 -1.28 3.84
N VAL A 422 24.14 -0.56 3.98
CA VAL A 422 23.54 0.24 2.90
C VAL A 422 24.33 1.52 2.68
N ALA A 423 24.70 2.21 3.76
CA ALA A 423 25.44 3.47 3.68
C ALA A 423 26.78 3.33 2.94
N ASP A 424 27.49 2.21 3.13
CA ASP A 424 28.76 1.92 2.45
C ASP A 424 28.64 1.80 0.92
N ALA A 425 27.43 1.53 0.40
CA ALA A 425 27.14 1.47 -1.03
C ALA A 425 26.62 2.80 -1.62
N VAL A 426 26.40 3.83 -0.80
CA VAL A 426 25.95 5.16 -1.27
C VAL A 426 27.13 5.96 -1.82
N SER A 427 26.97 6.56 -3.00
CA SER A 427 28.04 7.28 -3.72
C SER A 427 27.98 8.81 -3.63
N VAL A 428 26.93 9.35 -2.99
CA VAL A 428 26.73 10.78 -2.71
C VAL A 428 27.01 11.08 -1.23
N PRO A 429 27.03 12.34 -0.76
CA PRO A 429 27.19 12.65 0.66
C PRO A 429 26.21 11.83 1.54
N VAL A 430 26.77 10.99 2.41
CA VAL A 430 26.01 10.06 3.25
C VAL A 430 26.46 10.14 4.69
N THR A 431 25.50 10.12 5.61
CA THR A 431 25.74 10.03 7.05
C THR A 431 24.98 8.85 7.62
N TYR A 432 25.68 7.90 8.24
CA TYR A 432 25.06 6.83 9.03
C TYR A 432 24.69 7.34 10.42
N VAL A 433 23.40 7.26 10.78
CA VAL A 433 22.85 7.77 12.04
C VAL A 433 22.07 6.65 12.75
N PRO A 434 22.74 5.78 13.53
CA PRO A 434 22.06 4.69 14.23
C PRO A 434 21.21 5.18 15.42
N ASP A 435 21.56 6.32 16.01
CA ASP A 435 20.76 6.94 17.07
C ASP A 435 19.57 7.68 16.47
N PHE A 436 18.41 7.02 16.51
CA PHE A 436 17.13 7.56 16.01
C PHE A 436 16.81 8.95 16.59
N SER A 437 17.16 9.22 17.85
CA SER A 437 16.85 10.49 18.52
C SER A 437 17.67 11.67 18.01
N ALA A 438 18.84 11.40 17.41
CA ALA A 438 19.73 12.43 16.88
C ALA A 438 19.34 12.89 15.46
N VAL A 439 18.56 12.08 14.73
CA VAL A 439 18.30 12.27 13.29
C VAL A 439 17.69 13.63 12.99
N ALA A 440 16.62 14.03 13.69
CA ALA A 440 15.89 15.25 13.39
C ALA A 440 16.78 16.51 13.53
N ALA A 441 17.64 16.55 14.55
CA ALA A 441 18.55 17.65 14.79
C ALA A 441 19.65 17.73 13.70
N LEU A 442 20.20 16.58 13.29
CA LEU A 442 21.21 16.51 12.22
C LEU A 442 20.63 16.98 10.88
N VAL A 443 19.44 16.48 10.51
CA VAL A 443 18.77 16.89 9.27
C VAL A 443 18.48 18.39 9.29
N ALA A 444 17.97 18.92 10.41
CA ALA A 444 17.67 20.35 10.55
C ALA A 444 18.92 21.26 10.43
N ALA A 445 20.09 20.78 10.86
CA ALA A 445 21.35 21.51 10.71
C ALA A 445 21.88 21.51 9.27
N THR A 446 21.46 20.53 8.46
CA THR A 446 21.89 20.37 7.06
C THR A 446 21.01 21.13 6.07
N VAL A 447 19.70 21.19 6.29
CA VAL A 447 18.75 21.66 5.28
C VAL A 447 18.73 23.19 5.12
N ALA A 448 18.37 23.65 3.92
CA ALA A 448 18.21 25.06 3.57
C ALA A 448 16.87 25.31 2.86
N SER A 449 16.42 26.57 2.83
CA SER A 449 15.19 26.95 2.12
C SER A 449 15.25 26.50 0.65
N GLY A 450 14.18 25.85 0.19
CA GLY A 450 14.09 25.24 -1.14
C GLY A 450 14.28 23.73 -1.12
N ASP A 451 14.99 23.20 -0.13
CA ASP A 451 15.24 21.76 0.01
C ASP A 451 13.94 20.98 0.20
N VAL A 452 13.98 19.74 -0.28
CA VAL A 452 12.96 18.73 -0.08
C VAL A 452 13.57 17.59 0.71
N VAL A 453 12.99 17.29 1.86
CA VAL A 453 13.35 16.15 2.70
C VAL A 453 12.32 15.06 2.52
N VAL A 454 12.75 13.80 2.42
CA VAL A 454 11.86 12.64 2.48
C VAL A 454 12.30 11.68 3.58
N THR A 455 11.40 11.36 4.51
CA THR A 455 11.54 10.19 5.40
C THR A 455 11.08 8.96 4.64
N MET A 456 11.95 7.96 4.51
CA MET A 456 11.74 6.84 3.59
C MET A 456 12.01 5.50 4.28
N GLY A 457 11.01 4.62 4.23
CA GLY A 457 11.11 3.26 4.76
C GLY A 457 9.80 2.77 5.37
N ALA A 458 9.71 1.46 5.61
CA ALA A 458 8.50 0.81 6.15
C ALA A 458 8.36 0.88 7.68
N GLY A 459 9.45 1.19 8.38
CA GLY A 459 9.55 1.18 9.84
C GLY A 459 9.04 2.44 10.54
N ASP A 460 9.71 2.80 11.63
CA ASP A 460 9.37 3.94 12.49
C ASP A 460 9.92 5.29 11.99
N VAL A 461 10.66 5.31 10.88
CA VAL A 461 11.15 6.53 10.20
C VAL A 461 10.05 7.58 9.93
N THR A 462 8.80 7.16 9.74
CA THR A 462 7.62 8.04 9.60
C THR A 462 7.43 9.00 10.77
N LEU A 463 7.89 8.63 11.97
CA LEU A 463 7.81 9.48 13.16
C LEU A 463 8.71 10.72 13.05
N LEU A 464 9.77 10.66 12.23
CA LEU A 464 10.75 11.73 12.11
C LEU A 464 10.24 12.92 11.30
N GLY A 465 9.21 12.78 10.46
CA GLY A 465 8.72 13.88 9.63
C GLY A 465 8.33 15.12 10.44
N ASN A 466 7.56 14.93 11.52
CA ASN A 466 7.14 16.03 12.41
C ASN A 466 8.30 16.54 13.29
N GLU A 467 9.19 15.65 13.72
CA GLU A 467 10.36 16.04 14.52
C GLU A 467 11.34 16.89 13.69
N ILE A 468 11.55 16.55 12.42
CA ILE A 468 12.35 17.33 11.47
C ILE A 468 11.71 18.70 11.27
N LEU A 469 10.39 18.78 11.02
CA LEU A 469 9.70 20.07 10.88
C LEU A 469 9.86 20.94 12.13
N THR A 470 9.73 20.34 13.32
CA THR A 470 9.90 21.03 14.61
C THR A 470 11.34 21.54 14.78
N ALA A 471 12.34 20.70 14.47
CA ALA A 471 13.75 21.05 14.58
C ALA A 471 14.14 22.16 13.57
N VAL A 472 13.67 22.08 12.33
CA VAL A 472 13.87 23.13 11.30
C VAL A 472 13.26 24.45 11.75
N GLN A 473 12.06 24.42 12.33
CA GLN A 473 11.42 25.61 12.87
C GLN A 473 12.23 26.21 14.04
N ALA A 474 12.77 25.37 14.92
CA ALA A 474 13.50 25.77 16.13
C ALA A 474 14.93 26.29 15.87
N ALA A 475 15.62 25.81 14.83
CA ALA A 475 16.98 26.22 14.47
C ALA A 475 17.12 27.74 14.22
N ALA A 476 16.00 28.44 14.05
CA ALA A 476 15.89 29.89 13.96
C ALA A 476 16.14 30.67 15.27
N GLY A 477 16.10 30.00 16.42
CA GLY A 477 16.15 30.62 17.76
C GLY A 477 17.54 30.69 18.40
N GLY A 478 18.61 30.31 17.70
CA GLY A 478 19.99 30.43 18.20
C GLY A 478 20.39 31.90 18.37
N PRO A 479 21.12 32.29 19.43
CA PRO A 479 21.37 33.68 19.75
C PRO A 479 22.16 34.35 18.63
N THR A 480 21.64 35.46 18.12
CA THR A 480 22.43 36.46 17.40
C THR A 480 23.56 36.92 18.32
N VAL A 481 24.78 36.46 18.04
CA VAL A 481 26.02 37.01 18.60
C VAL A 481 26.51 38.13 17.72
#